data_AF-A0A242D875-F1
#
_entry.id   AF-A0A242D875-F1
#
_cell.length_a   1.000
_cell.length_b   1.000
_cell.length_c   1.000
_cell.angle_alpha   90.00
_cell.angle_beta   90.00
_cell.angle_gamma   90.00
#
_symmetry.space_group_name_H-M   'P 1'
#
loop_
_entity.id
_entity.type
_entity.pdbx_description
1 polymer ?
#
loop_
_entity_poly.entity_id
_entity_poly.type
_entity_poly.pdbx_seq_one_letter_code
_entity_poly.pdbx_strand_id
1 'polypeptide(L)'
;MKETSFLLLQAQLRALFPDEGLHQLAIYEEQMGKILIFSSRGLHVLEEDELTKAPRNVYYTVDCLKPFSIRQQDGVFELVVETVGGRIFVLAFPDQTDAHQAMQALIELLAY
;
A
#
# COMPACT_ATOMS: atom_id res chain seq x y z
N MET A 1 -8.51 -15.61 2.70
CA MET A 1 -8.82 -14.21 3.08
C MET A 1 -10.13 -14.19 3.85
N LYS A 2 -10.18 -13.54 5.01
CA LYS A 2 -11.40 -13.44 5.84
C LYS A 2 -12.26 -12.29 5.29
N GLU A 3 -13.52 -12.56 4.94
CA GLU A 3 -14.51 -11.61 4.40
C GLU A 3 -14.63 -10.29 5.19
N THR A 4 -14.27 -10.31 6.48
CA THR A 4 -14.28 -9.15 7.38
C THR A 4 -13.27 -8.07 6.99
N SER A 5 -12.09 -8.45 6.50
CA SER A 5 -11.04 -7.49 6.10
C SER A 5 -11.45 -6.71 4.86
N PHE A 6 -12.17 -7.34 3.93
CA PHE A 6 -12.64 -6.71 2.69
C PHE A 6 -13.75 -5.69 2.94
N LEU A 7 -14.71 -6.00 3.83
CA LEU A 7 -15.80 -5.07 4.18
C LEU A 7 -15.27 -3.84 4.93
N LEU A 8 -14.32 -4.04 5.84
CA LEU A 8 -13.65 -2.93 6.54
C LEU A 8 -12.85 -2.06 5.56
N LEU A 9 -12.12 -2.68 4.64
CA LEU A 9 -11.41 -1.97 3.57
C LEU A 9 -12.38 -1.12 2.74
N GLN A 10 -13.49 -1.71 2.30
CA GLN A 10 -14.49 -1.03 1.47
C GLN A 10 -15.13 0.16 2.20
N ALA A 11 -15.45 0.00 3.49
CA ALA A 11 -16.00 1.09 4.30
C ALA A 11 -14.99 2.23 4.47
N GLN A 12 -13.71 1.92 4.69
CA GLN A 12 -12.67 2.94 4.82
C GLN A 12 -12.36 3.62 3.50
N LEU A 13 -12.27 2.88 2.38
CA LEU A 13 -12.08 3.45 1.05
C LEU A 13 -13.21 4.43 0.71
N ARG A 14 -14.47 4.07 0.98
CA ARG A 14 -15.62 4.97 0.76
C ARG A 14 -15.59 6.22 1.65
N ALA A 15 -15.06 6.11 2.86
CA ALA A 15 -14.94 7.23 3.79
C ALA A 15 -13.76 8.16 3.45
N LEU A 16 -12.63 7.60 3.01
CA LEU A 16 -11.41 8.32 2.68
C LEU A 16 -11.44 8.93 1.27
N PHE A 17 -12.09 8.25 0.34
CA PHE A 17 -12.19 8.63 -1.07
C PHE A 17 -13.66 8.68 -1.51
N PRO A 18 -14.47 9.62 -0.98
CA PRO A 18 -15.87 9.75 -1.37
C PRO A 18 -16.06 10.30 -2.79
N ASP A 19 -15.09 11.09 -3.29
CA ASP A 19 -15.15 11.83 -4.58
C ASP A 19 -14.06 11.42 -5.58
N GLU A 20 -13.04 10.68 -5.14
CA GLU A 20 -11.98 10.18 -6.03
C GLU A 20 -12.42 8.82 -6.60
N GLY A 21 -12.41 8.71 -7.93
CA GLY A 21 -12.69 7.45 -8.59
C GLY A 21 -11.70 6.39 -8.10
N LEU A 22 -12.21 5.30 -7.50
CA LEU A 22 -11.44 4.14 -7.02
C LEU A 22 -10.42 3.60 -8.04
N HIS A 23 -10.61 3.92 -9.32
CA HIS A 23 -9.67 3.64 -10.42
C HIS A 23 -8.32 4.35 -10.32
N GLN A 24 -8.17 5.33 -9.42
CA GLN A 24 -6.91 6.05 -9.15
C GLN A 24 -6.23 5.60 -7.86
N LEU A 25 -6.70 4.51 -7.25
CA LEU A 25 -6.11 3.96 -6.03
C LEU A 25 -5.42 2.64 -6.33
N ALA A 26 -4.16 2.50 -5.93
CA ALA A 26 -3.46 1.23 -6.00
C ALA A 26 -3.49 0.56 -4.63
N ILE A 27 -4.15 -0.59 -4.53
CA ILE A 27 -4.34 -1.31 -3.27
C ILE A 27 -3.51 -2.58 -3.31
N TYR A 28 -2.61 -2.72 -2.34
CA TYR A 28 -1.74 -3.88 -2.19
C TYR A 28 -1.80 -4.43 -0.77
N GLU A 29 -1.70 -5.75 -0.65
CA GLU A 29 -1.53 -6.42 0.64
C GLU A 29 -0.05 -6.70 0.87
N GLU A 30 0.46 -6.23 2.00
CA GLU A 30 1.82 -6.44 2.46
C GLU A 30 1.98 -7.80 3.14
N GLN A 31 3.19 -8.37 3.14
CA GLN A 31 3.43 -9.73 3.65
C GLN A 31 3.03 -9.95 5.11
N MET A 32 3.03 -8.91 5.97
CA MET A 32 2.57 -9.01 7.36
C MET A 32 1.05 -8.77 7.51
N GLY A 33 0.30 -8.73 6.39
CA GLY A 33 -1.16 -8.59 6.37
C GLY A 33 -1.65 -7.15 6.53
N LYS A 34 -0.78 -6.15 6.34
CA LYS A 34 -1.18 -4.74 6.28
C LYS A 34 -1.68 -4.41 4.88
N ILE A 35 -2.63 -3.49 4.79
CA ILE A 35 -3.15 -3.07 3.49
C ILE A 35 -2.62 -1.68 3.17
N LEU A 36 -1.97 -1.57 2.02
CA LEU A 36 -1.36 -0.36 1.52
C LEU A 36 -2.24 0.19 0.41
N ILE A 37 -2.74 1.40 0.59
CA ILE A 37 -3.60 2.08 -0.37
C ILE A 37 -2.85 3.34 -0.82
N PHE A 38 -2.35 3.32 -2.04
CA PHE A 38 -1.70 4.45 -2.66
C PHE A 38 -2.73 5.28 -3.40
N SER A 39 -2.71 6.58 -3.16
CA SER A 39 -3.48 7.61 -3.84
C SER A 39 -2.55 8.67 -4.39
N SER A 40 -3.05 9.53 -5.28
CA SER A 40 -2.30 10.71 -5.78
C SER A 40 -1.74 11.58 -4.66
N ARG A 41 -2.39 11.58 -3.49
CA ARG A 41 -2.01 12.38 -2.33
C ARG A 41 -0.95 11.72 -1.45
N GLY A 42 -0.77 10.40 -1.55
CA GLY A 42 0.17 9.65 -0.73
C GLY A 42 -0.23 8.20 -0.47
N LEU A 43 0.19 7.68 0.67
CA LEU A 43 0.00 6.29 1.09
C LEU A 43 -0.83 6.22 2.37
N HIS A 44 -1.93 5.49 2.32
CA HIS A 44 -2.69 5.07 3.50
C HIS A 44 -2.33 3.62 3.84
N VAL A 45 -2.00 3.39 5.10
CA VAL A 45 -1.64 2.08 5.63
C VAL A 45 -2.72 1.68 6.61
N LEU A 46 -3.45 0.62 6.28
CA LEU A 46 -4.42 0.02 7.17
C LEU A 46 -3.76 -1.12 7.92
N GLU A 47 -3.62 -0.92 9.22
CA GLU A 47 -3.07 -1.89 10.16
C GLU A 47 -4.14 -2.25 11.19
N GLU A 48 -4.17 -3.50 11.65
CA GLU A 48 -5.02 -3.90 12.77
C GLU A 48 -4.31 -3.56 14.08
N ASP A 49 -4.96 -2.81 14.96
CA ASP A 49 -4.41 -2.49 16.27
C ASP A 49 -4.37 -3.76 17.14
N GLU A 50 -3.18 -4.09 17.68
CA GLU A 50 -2.98 -5.36 18.41
C GLU A 50 -3.79 -5.43 19.72
N LEU A 51 -4.09 -4.29 20.34
CA LEU A 51 -4.78 -4.20 21.62
C LEU A 51 -6.31 -4.15 21.47
N THR A 52 -6.78 -3.37 20.52
CA THR A 52 -8.22 -3.10 20.34
C THR A 52 -8.84 -3.91 19.20
N LYS A 53 -8.03 -4.54 18.36
CA LYS A 53 -8.47 -5.18 17.10
C LYS A 53 -9.23 -4.22 16.17
N ALA A 54 -9.11 -2.92 16.42
CA ALA A 54 -9.72 -1.89 15.61
C ALA A 54 -8.83 -1.60 14.39
N PRO A 55 -9.42 -1.31 13.23
CA PRO A 55 -8.66 -0.96 12.05
C PRO A 55 -8.11 0.46 12.24
N ARG A 56 -6.79 0.59 12.18
CA ARG A 56 -6.06 1.85 12.28
C ARG A 56 -5.59 2.26 10.89
N ASN A 57 -5.94 3.48 10.50
CA ASN A 57 -5.44 4.10 9.27
C ASN A 57 -4.27 5.03 9.60
N VAL A 58 -3.13 4.79 8.97
CA VAL A 58 -1.95 5.66 9.06
C VAL A 58 -1.68 6.25 7.69
N TYR A 59 -1.73 7.58 7.60
CA TYR A 59 -1.51 8.31 6.36
C TYR A 59 -0.10 8.87 6.27
N TYR A 60 0.56 8.68 5.13
CA TYR A 60 1.84 9.25 4.75
C TYR A 60 1.67 10.07 3.49
N THR A 61 2.09 11.33 3.51
CA THR A 61 2.15 12.16 2.28
C THR A 61 3.27 11.69 1.37
N VAL A 62 3.22 12.06 0.09
CA VAL A 62 4.26 11.71 -0.90
C VAL A 62 5.66 12.14 -0.45
N ASP A 63 5.81 13.34 0.12
CA ASP A 63 7.09 13.83 0.68
C ASP A 63 7.67 12.95 1.81
N CYS A 64 6.84 12.14 2.46
CA CYS A 64 7.26 11.20 3.49
C CYS A 64 7.64 9.83 2.94
N LEU A 65 7.55 9.60 1.63
CA LEU A 65 7.94 8.35 0.98
C LEU A 65 9.33 8.48 0.37
N LYS A 66 10.14 7.44 0.56
CA LYS A 66 11.43 7.28 -0.12
C LYS A 66 11.22 6.66 -1.50
N PRO A 67 12.22 6.76 -2.39
CA PRO A 67 12.17 6.13 -3.69
C PRO A 67 11.93 4.62 -3.56
N PHE A 68 10.97 4.12 -4.34
CA PHE A 68 10.67 2.69 -4.40
C PHE A 68 11.88 1.91 -4.90
N SER A 69 12.08 0.72 -4.35
CA SER A 69 13.18 -0.17 -4.74
C SER A 69 12.66 -1.59 -4.88
N ILE A 70 13.11 -2.29 -5.91
CA ILE A 70 12.81 -3.72 -6.09
C ILE A 70 14.06 -4.51 -5.68
N ARG A 71 13.88 -5.51 -4.82
CA ARG A 71 14.91 -6.48 -4.46
C ARG A 71 14.43 -7.88 -4.79
N GLN A 72 15.34 -8.78 -5.09
CA GLN A 72 15.01 -10.19 -5.27
C GLN A 72 15.45 -10.96 -4.03
N GLN A 73 14.51 -11.66 -3.41
CA GLN A 73 14.76 -12.44 -2.20
C GLN A 73 14.01 -13.77 -2.29
N ASP A 74 14.67 -14.89 -1.94
CA ASP A 74 14.06 -16.23 -1.93
C ASP A 74 13.30 -16.63 -3.22
N GLY A 75 13.74 -16.12 -4.37
CA GLY A 75 13.12 -16.39 -5.66
C GLY A 75 11.87 -15.58 -5.97
N VAL A 76 11.48 -14.62 -5.13
CA VAL A 76 10.41 -13.64 -5.37
C VAL A 76 10.98 -12.22 -5.52
N PHE A 77 10.21 -11.36 -6.18
CA PHE A 77 10.54 -9.94 -6.36
C PHE A 77 9.78 -9.12 -5.34
N GLU A 78 10.51 -8.42 -4.50
CA GLU A 78 9.98 -7.63 -3.40
C GLU A 78 10.09 -6.14 -3.72
N LEU A 79 8.95 -5.48 -3.89
CA LEU A 79 8.88 -4.04 -3.97
C LEU A 79 8.87 -3.46 -2.56
N VAL A 80 9.94 -2.75 -2.23
CA VAL A 80 10.17 -2.10 -0.95
C VAL A 80 9.66 -0.67 -1.00
N VAL A 81 8.71 -0.39 -0.11
CA VAL A 81 8.11 0.92 0.11
C VAL A 81 8.58 1.41 1.46
N GLU A 82 9.47 2.39 1.47
CA GLU A 82 10.05 2.93 2.71
C GLU A 82 9.55 4.34 2.96
N THR A 83 9.22 4.65 4.21
CA THR A 83 8.89 6.01 4.64
C THR A 83 10.12 6.68 5.25
N VAL A 84 10.18 8.01 5.20
CA VAL A 84 11.23 8.83 5.83
C VAL A 84 11.32 8.55 7.34
N GLY A 85 10.21 8.15 7.97
CA GLY A 85 10.15 7.73 9.37
C GLY A 85 10.72 6.33 9.66
N GLY A 86 11.32 5.66 8.67
CA GLY A 86 11.96 4.35 8.83
C GLY A 86 10.97 3.18 8.84
N ARG A 87 9.70 3.38 8.44
CA ARG A 87 8.79 2.25 8.22
C ARG A 87 9.03 1.66 6.85
N ILE A 88 9.13 0.35 6.80
CA ILE A 88 9.36 -0.41 5.57
C ILE A 88 8.16 -1.32 5.37
N PHE A 89 7.63 -1.32 4.16
CA PHE A 89 6.57 -2.19 3.71
C PHE A 89 7.04 -2.97 2.48
N VAL A 90 6.75 -4.27 2.43
CA VAL A 90 7.28 -5.15 1.39
C VAL A 90 6.14 -5.84 0.66
N LEU A 91 6.04 -5.56 -0.64
CA LEU A 91 5.09 -6.19 -1.54
C LEU A 91 5.79 -7.30 -2.32
N ALA A 92 5.32 -8.54 -2.18
CA ALA A 92 5.89 -9.68 -2.88
C ALA A 92 5.19 -9.90 -4.23
N PHE A 93 5.98 -10.07 -5.28
CA PHE A 93 5.55 -10.39 -6.63
C PHE A 93 6.24 -11.67 -7.11
N PRO A 94 5.54 -12.52 -7.85
CA PRO A 94 6.13 -13.75 -8.40
C PRO A 94 7.14 -13.46 -9.51
N ASP A 95 6.96 -12.38 -10.26
CA ASP A 95 7.73 -12.04 -11.44
C ASP A 95 8.31 -10.61 -11.38
N GLN A 96 9.48 -10.43 -12.01
CA GLN A 96 10.14 -9.13 -12.08
C GLN A 96 9.28 -8.12 -12.83
N THR A 97 8.65 -8.55 -13.91
CA THR A 97 7.83 -7.71 -14.77
C THR A 97 6.67 -7.11 -13.98
N ASP A 98 5.97 -7.92 -13.19
CA ASP A 98 4.87 -7.47 -12.33
C ASP A 98 5.36 -6.49 -11.25
N ALA A 99 6.48 -6.78 -10.59
CA ALA A 99 7.08 -5.87 -9.61
C ALA A 99 7.43 -4.51 -10.25
N HIS A 100 8.03 -4.52 -11.44
CA HIS A 100 8.36 -3.30 -12.17
C HIS A 100 7.12 -2.55 -12.66
N GLN A 101 6.10 -3.24 -13.14
CA GLN A 101 4.83 -2.62 -13.55
C GLN A 101 4.12 -1.97 -12.37
N ALA A 102 4.05 -2.65 -11.22
CA ALA A 102 3.51 -2.09 -9.99
C ALA A 102 4.31 -0.86 -9.54
N MET A 103 5.64 -0.93 -9.56
CA MET A 103 6.49 0.20 -9.25
C MET A 103 6.25 1.40 -10.17
N GLN A 104 6.16 1.18 -11.49
CA GLN A 104 5.88 2.24 -12.46
C GLN A 104 4.51 2.88 -12.20
N ALA A 105 3.47 2.06 -12.03
CA ALA A 105 2.13 2.54 -11.73
C ALA A 105 2.09 3.40 -10.45
N LEU A 106 2.83 3.00 -9.41
CA LEU A 106 2.96 3.77 -8.17
C LEU A 106 3.69 5.09 -8.36
N ILE A 107 4.77 5.10 -9.14
CA ILE A 107 5.50 6.33 -9.47
C ILE A 107 4.60 7.28 -10.25
N GLU A 108 3.89 6.79 -11.27
CA GLU A 108 2.97 7.60 -12.08
C GLU A 108 1.82 8.16 -11.23
N LEU A 109 1.29 7.36 -10.32
CA LEU A 109 0.21 7.74 -9.42
C LEU A 109 0.64 8.83 -8.43
N LEU A 110 1.88 8.80 -7.96
CA LEU A 110 2.42 9.79 -6.99
C LEU A 110 3.08 11.01 -7.66
N ALA A 111 3.20 11.02 -8.99
CA ALA A 111 3.80 12.12 -9.73
C ALA A 111 2.81 13.26 -10.07
N TYR A 112 1.54 13.13 -9.67
CA TYR A 112 0.43 14.04 -9.99
C TYR A 112 -0.03 14.85 -8.79
#